data_AF-A0A658BUT9-F1
#
_entry.id   AF-A0A658BUT9-F1
#
_cell.length_a   1.000
_cell.length_b   1.000
_cell.length_c   1.000
_cell.angle_alpha   90.00
_cell.angle_beta   90.00
_cell.angle_gamma   90.00
#
_symmetry.space_group_name_H-M   'P 1'
#
loop_
_entity.id
_entity.type
_entity.pdbx_description
1 polymer ?
#
loop_
_entity_poly.entity_id
_entity_poly.type
_entity_poly.pdbx_seq_one_letter_code
_entity_poly.pdbx_strand_id
1 'polypeptide(L)'
;MLLGFVILYLLVSIGIGLYAATRVHSAKDFAVAGRSLPLPVVMATVFATWFGAETVLGISATFTREGLRGVVADPFGSSLCLILAGLFFANKLYRMNLLTIGDYYRLRYNRTVEVVTTLCIVASYIGWVSAQIKALGLVFFVVTGGAVSQEMGMVLGAAIVLTYTTFGGMFSVAILDFVQITVIMGGMLYIGYIISGMSGGVGAVVSHAAAAGKLDLFPEAKMSEWIPFIGAWVTMMLGSIPQQDVFQRITSAKDEKTAVRGSVLGGSIYFAFAFVPMFLAYSATLIDPAMFGELLKTDPQLVLPTLILQHTPIFAQVVFFGALLSAIMSCSSATLLAPSVAFSENIVKGFFPNMRDHTFLWLMRGVIVTFAAIVLAFALHSEASIFKMVENAYKVTLVAAFIPLFAGLYWQRANTQGALFAMAAGLSTWILLEVLGTSTVWPPQLVGLLASAAGMVVGSLLPHFVGKPTPLPHPHAELHHHAAHPQHHVEK
;
A
#
# COMPACT_ATOMS: atom_id res chain seq x y z
N MET A 1 -15.22 -23.89 17.39
CA MET A 1 -15.41 -24.17 15.95
C MET A 1 -14.79 -23.08 15.07
N LEU A 2 -15.12 -21.79 15.25
CA LEU A 2 -14.53 -20.66 14.50
C LEU A 2 -13.00 -20.71 14.42
N LEU A 3 -12.34 -20.79 15.58
CA LEU A 3 -10.87 -20.84 15.67
C LEU A 3 -10.26 -21.98 14.85
N GLY A 4 -10.89 -23.16 14.84
CA GLY A 4 -10.40 -24.32 14.08
C GLY A 4 -10.41 -24.08 12.56
N PHE A 5 -11.47 -23.45 12.04
CA PHE A 5 -11.52 -23.08 10.62
C PHE A 5 -10.54 -21.97 10.27
N VAL A 6 -10.35 -21.00 11.16
CA VAL A 6 -9.33 -19.95 11.00
C VAL A 6 -7.94 -20.56 10.93
N ILE A 7 -7.60 -21.47 11.85
CA ILE A 7 -6.32 -22.20 11.83
C ILE A 7 -6.17 -22.98 10.52
N LEU A 8 -7.20 -23.72 10.09
CA LEU A 8 -7.17 -24.46 8.84
C LEU A 8 -6.92 -23.54 7.64
N TYR A 9 -7.61 -22.41 7.57
CA TYR A 9 -7.43 -21.41 6.52
C TYR A 9 -6.01 -20.85 6.49
N LEU A 10 -5.43 -20.54 7.65
CA LEU A 10 -4.06 -20.08 7.78
C LEU A 10 -3.07 -21.14 7.31
N LEU A 11 -3.25 -22.40 7.72
CA LEU A 11 -2.40 -23.52 7.30
C LEU A 11 -2.46 -23.76 5.79
N VAL A 12 -3.65 -23.68 5.18
CA VAL A 12 -3.82 -23.79 3.73
C VAL A 12 -3.10 -22.63 3.02
N SER A 13 -3.28 -21.40 3.50
CA SER A 13 -2.63 -20.22 2.93
C SER A 13 -1.11 -20.31 3.02
N ILE A 14 -0.57 -20.66 4.19
CA ILE A 14 0.87 -20.89 4.38
C ILE A 14 1.35 -22.02 3.46
N GLY A 15 0.61 -23.12 3.35
CA GLY A 15 0.94 -24.25 2.48
C GLY A 15 1.04 -23.86 1.00
N ILE A 16 0.08 -23.09 0.49
CA ILE A 16 0.11 -22.57 -0.89
C ILE A 16 1.34 -21.65 -1.07
N GLY A 17 1.58 -20.74 -0.12
CA GLY A 17 2.71 -19.81 -0.17
C GLY A 17 4.06 -20.51 -0.18
N LEU A 18 4.24 -21.52 0.67
CA LEU A 18 5.47 -22.32 0.75
C LEU A 18 5.64 -23.23 -0.47
N TYR A 19 4.55 -23.81 -1.00
CA TYR A 19 4.60 -24.57 -2.24
C TYR A 19 5.03 -23.68 -3.41
N ALA A 20 4.44 -22.49 -3.54
CA ALA A 20 4.84 -21.51 -4.55
C ALA A 20 6.31 -21.06 -4.36
N ALA A 21 6.80 -21.01 -3.12
CA ALA A 21 8.18 -20.63 -2.83
C ALA A 21 9.22 -21.61 -3.42
N THR A 22 8.85 -22.87 -3.67
CA THR A 22 9.71 -23.84 -4.37
C THR A 22 10.03 -23.45 -5.81
N ARG A 23 9.33 -22.46 -6.38
CA ARG A 23 9.58 -21.93 -7.73
C ARG A 23 10.57 -20.76 -7.74
N VAL A 24 10.99 -20.25 -6.58
CA VAL A 24 11.87 -19.08 -6.47
C VAL A 24 13.32 -19.52 -6.38
N HIS A 25 14.06 -19.32 -7.47
CA HIS A 25 15.46 -19.77 -7.58
C HIS A 25 16.44 -18.61 -7.72
N SER A 26 15.97 -17.43 -8.13
CA SER A 26 16.81 -16.24 -8.34
C SER A 26 16.29 -15.00 -7.63
N ALA A 27 17.13 -13.97 -7.52
CA ALA A 27 16.71 -12.66 -7.01
C ALA A 27 15.61 -12.03 -7.87
N LYS A 28 15.64 -12.24 -9.19
CA LYS A 28 14.62 -11.75 -10.12
C LYS A 28 13.26 -12.42 -9.90
N ASP A 29 13.24 -13.72 -9.61
CA ASP A 29 12.00 -14.43 -9.27
C ASP A 29 11.42 -13.91 -7.96
N PHE A 30 12.30 -13.70 -6.97
CA PHE A 30 11.92 -13.19 -5.66
C PHE A 30 11.37 -11.76 -5.72
N ALA A 31 11.99 -10.88 -6.51
CA ALA A 31 11.62 -9.48 -6.57
C ALA A 31 10.47 -9.19 -7.54
N VAL A 32 10.41 -9.82 -8.72
CA VAL A 32 9.44 -9.44 -9.76
C VAL A 32 8.76 -10.64 -10.44
N ALA A 33 8.80 -11.82 -9.81
CA ALA A 33 8.19 -13.05 -10.34
C ALA A 33 8.62 -13.34 -11.80
N GLY A 34 9.87 -13.05 -12.12
CA GLY A 34 10.43 -13.26 -13.46
C GLY A 34 9.82 -12.38 -14.56
N ARG A 35 8.95 -11.41 -14.24
CA ARG A 35 8.17 -10.61 -15.19
C ARG A 35 7.26 -11.47 -16.08
N SER A 36 6.55 -12.41 -15.46
CA SER A 36 5.79 -13.44 -16.16
C SER A 36 4.29 -13.44 -15.83
N LEU A 37 3.84 -12.54 -14.95
CA LEU A 37 2.49 -12.61 -14.41
C LEU A 37 1.43 -12.26 -15.46
N PRO A 38 0.43 -13.13 -15.68
CA PRO A 38 -0.68 -12.84 -16.60
C PRO A 38 -1.68 -11.85 -15.99
N LEU A 39 -2.51 -11.25 -16.84
CA LEU A 39 -3.44 -10.18 -16.46
C LEU A 39 -4.34 -10.49 -15.24
N PRO A 40 -4.99 -11.66 -15.12
CA PRO A 40 -5.83 -11.95 -13.95
C PRO A 40 -5.03 -11.93 -12.64
N VAL A 41 -3.77 -12.37 -12.67
CA VAL A 41 -2.89 -12.40 -11.50
C VAL A 41 -2.39 -10.99 -11.16
N VAL A 42 -2.03 -10.18 -12.16
CA VAL A 42 -1.65 -8.77 -11.93
C VAL A 42 -2.84 -7.99 -11.36
N MET A 43 -4.05 -8.19 -11.90
CA MET A 43 -5.26 -7.55 -11.39
C MET A 43 -5.54 -7.97 -9.94
N ALA A 44 -5.44 -9.27 -9.64
CA ALA A 44 -5.65 -9.78 -8.29
C ALA A 44 -4.61 -9.25 -7.29
N THR A 45 -3.34 -9.20 -7.67
CA THR A 45 -2.26 -8.67 -6.81
C THR A 45 -2.40 -7.19 -6.54
N VAL A 46 -2.75 -6.40 -7.56
CA VAL A 46 -3.01 -4.95 -7.40
C VAL A 46 -4.18 -4.73 -6.44
N PHE A 47 -5.29 -5.47 -6.63
CA PHE A 47 -6.43 -5.40 -5.71
C PHE A 47 -6.04 -5.82 -4.29
N ALA A 48 -5.45 -7.01 -4.12
CA ALA A 48 -5.25 -7.62 -2.81
C ALA A 48 -4.16 -6.91 -1.98
N THR A 49 -3.15 -6.33 -2.63
CA THR A 49 -2.14 -5.49 -1.98
C THR A 49 -2.79 -4.26 -1.33
N TRP A 50 -3.83 -3.69 -1.95
CA TRP A 50 -4.47 -2.45 -1.49
C TRP A 50 -5.72 -2.69 -0.65
N PHE A 51 -6.39 -3.82 -0.86
CA PHE A 51 -7.54 -4.25 -0.07
C PHE A 51 -7.09 -4.94 1.23
N GLY A 52 -6.53 -4.14 2.16
CA GLY A 52 -5.94 -4.60 3.42
C GLY A 52 -6.79 -4.32 4.66
N ALA A 53 -6.17 -4.31 5.86
CA ALA A 53 -6.86 -3.98 7.11
C ALA A 53 -7.42 -2.56 7.10
N GLU A 54 -6.72 -1.64 6.48
CA GLU A 54 -7.18 -0.26 6.29
C GLU A 54 -8.55 -0.24 5.63
N THR A 55 -8.72 -0.89 4.48
CA THR A 55 -10.00 -0.86 3.75
C THR A 55 -11.12 -1.52 4.53
N VAL A 56 -10.83 -2.64 5.19
CA VAL A 56 -11.87 -3.41 5.87
C VAL A 56 -12.24 -2.81 7.22
N LEU A 57 -11.27 -2.45 8.05
CA LEU A 57 -11.48 -1.99 9.44
C LEU A 57 -11.32 -0.47 9.61
N GLY A 58 -10.37 0.14 8.91
CA GLY A 58 -10.05 1.56 9.07
C GLY A 58 -11.05 2.49 8.37
N ILE A 59 -11.24 2.31 7.07
CA ILE A 59 -12.15 3.13 6.25
C ILE A 59 -13.58 2.93 6.67
N SER A 60 -14.00 1.69 6.91
CA SER A 60 -15.37 1.40 7.29
C SER A 60 -15.77 2.08 8.62
N ALA A 61 -14.86 2.10 9.59
CA ALA A 61 -15.01 2.85 10.82
C ALA A 61 -15.03 4.38 10.58
N THR A 62 -14.11 4.88 9.75
CA THR A 62 -13.99 6.31 9.43
C THR A 62 -15.22 6.81 8.68
N PHE A 63 -15.70 6.08 7.68
CA PHE A 63 -16.95 6.35 6.95
C PHE A 63 -18.15 6.43 7.89
N THR A 64 -18.25 5.50 8.85
CA THR A 64 -19.37 5.51 9.79
C THR A 64 -19.39 6.78 10.65
N ARG A 65 -18.20 7.30 11.02
CA ARG A 65 -18.05 8.55 11.79
C ARG A 65 -18.18 9.81 10.93
N GLU A 66 -17.52 9.87 9.79
CA GLU A 66 -17.22 11.09 9.03
C GLU A 66 -17.86 11.14 7.64
N GLY A 67 -18.45 10.03 7.16
CA GLY A 67 -19.03 9.91 5.83
C GLY A 67 -17.97 9.86 4.72
N LEU A 68 -18.40 10.05 3.46
CA LEU A 68 -17.53 10.04 2.29
C LEU A 68 -16.44 11.12 2.33
N ARG A 69 -16.73 12.28 2.96
CA ARG A 69 -15.74 13.35 3.20
C ARG A 69 -14.50 12.87 3.95
N GLY A 70 -14.68 12.06 4.99
CA GLY A 70 -13.58 11.58 5.84
C GLY A 70 -12.74 10.46 5.20
N VAL A 71 -13.23 9.86 4.11
CA VAL A 71 -12.59 8.74 3.41
C VAL A 71 -12.13 9.13 1.99
N VAL A 72 -11.88 10.42 1.77
CA VAL A 72 -11.37 10.90 0.47
C VAL A 72 -9.98 10.37 0.15
N ALA A 73 -9.14 10.13 1.17
CA ALA A 73 -7.82 9.54 0.99
C ALA A 73 -7.93 8.10 0.45
N ASP A 74 -8.78 7.27 1.05
CA ASP A 74 -9.03 5.89 0.64
C ASP A 74 -10.54 5.62 0.77
N PRO A 75 -11.26 5.21 -0.30
CA PRO A 75 -10.74 4.62 -1.55
C PRO A 75 -10.51 5.57 -2.72
N PHE A 76 -10.92 6.83 -2.63
CA PHE A 76 -10.84 7.73 -3.79
C PHE A 76 -9.40 8.05 -4.19
N GLY A 77 -8.53 8.39 -3.24
CA GLY A 77 -7.11 8.64 -3.51
C GLY A 77 -6.36 7.36 -3.90
N SER A 78 -6.46 6.31 -3.08
CA SER A 78 -5.80 5.01 -3.31
C SER A 78 -6.14 4.39 -4.68
N SER A 79 -7.41 4.36 -5.07
CA SER A 79 -7.81 3.80 -6.37
C SER A 79 -7.31 4.65 -7.54
N LEU A 80 -7.34 5.97 -7.38
CA LEU A 80 -6.88 6.90 -8.40
C LEU A 80 -5.35 6.83 -8.55
N CYS A 81 -4.60 6.61 -7.47
CA CYS A 81 -3.17 6.26 -7.54
C CYS A 81 -2.95 5.08 -8.51
N LEU A 82 -3.63 3.96 -8.30
CA LEU A 82 -3.47 2.75 -9.11
C LEU A 82 -3.85 2.96 -10.58
N ILE A 83 -4.94 3.68 -10.82
CA ILE A 83 -5.39 4.01 -12.18
C ILE A 83 -4.39 4.95 -12.86
N LEU A 84 -3.96 6.03 -12.19
CA LEU A 84 -2.99 6.98 -12.73
C LEU A 84 -1.62 6.33 -12.95
N ALA A 85 -1.15 5.50 -12.01
CA ALA A 85 0.06 4.70 -12.16
C ALA A 85 -0.02 3.82 -13.41
N GLY A 86 -1.14 3.14 -13.62
CA GLY A 86 -1.40 2.35 -14.84
C GLY A 86 -1.38 3.19 -16.12
N LEU A 87 -2.12 4.30 -16.15
CA LEU A 87 -2.28 5.11 -17.37
C LEU A 87 -1.03 5.90 -17.75
N PHE A 88 -0.33 6.48 -16.76
CA PHE A 88 0.73 7.44 -17.00
C PHE A 88 2.13 6.89 -16.69
N PHE A 89 2.29 5.98 -15.74
CA PHE A 89 3.64 5.58 -15.28
C PHE A 89 4.03 4.19 -15.78
N ALA A 90 3.08 3.25 -15.86
CA ALA A 90 3.35 1.84 -16.09
C ALA A 90 4.09 1.58 -17.39
N ASN A 91 3.66 2.16 -18.51
CA ASN A 91 4.31 1.97 -19.80
C ASN A 91 5.80 2.39 -19.77
N LYS A 92 6.05 3.62 -19.32
CA LYS A 92 7.40 4.20 -19.28
C LYS A 92 8.33 3.40 -18.38
N LEU A 93 7.86 3.05 -17.18
CA LEU A 93 8.64 2.33 -16.17
C LEU A 93 8.84 0.85 -16.57
N TYR A 94 7.84 0.21 -17.16
CA TYR A 94 7.92 -1.19 -17.58
C TYR A 94 9.05 -1.44 -18.59
N ARG A 95 9.20 -0.54 -19.57
CA ARG A 95 10.21 -0.63 -20.64
C ARG A 95 11.65 -0.51 -20.15
N MET A 96 11.87 0.08 -18.99
CA MET A 96 13.23 0.30 -18.43
C MET A 96 13.83 -0.96 -17.81
N ASN A 97 13.06 -2.04 -17.66
CA ASN A 97 13.51 -3.33 -17.13
C ASN A 97 14.30 -3.22 -15.80
N LEU A 98 13.82 -2.36 -14.89
CA LEU A 98 14.45 -2.13 -13.59
C LEU A 98 13.89 -3.08 -12.54
N LEU A 99 14.67 -3.33 -11.48
CA LEU A 99 14.23 -4.12 -10.33
C LEU A 99 13.46 -3.27 -9.34
N THR A 100 13.86 -2.00 -9.19
CA THR A 100 13.29 -1.06 -8.23
C THR A 100 12.99 0.29 -8.85
N ILE A 101 12.07 1.01 -8.22
CA ILE A 101 11.85 2.43 -8.52
C ILE A 101 13.07 3.29 -8.13
N GLY A 102 13.86 2.85 -7.14
CA GLY A 102 15.13 3.50 -6.79
C GLY A 102 16.13 3.53 -7.97
N ASP A 103 16.19 2.44 -8.75
CA ASP A 103 17.04 2.38 -9.94
C ASP A 103 16.67 3.45 -10.96
N TYR A 104 15.37 3.77 -11.08
CA TYR A 104 14.91 4.84 -11.95
C TYR A 104 15.48 6.19 -11.51
N TYR A 105 15.42 6.51 -10.22
CA TYR A 105 16.02 7.74 -9.69
C TYR A 105 17.53 7.79 -9.89
N ARG A 106 18.22 6.65 -9.77
CA ARG A 106 19.67 6.58 -10.05
C ARG A 106 19.97 6.94 -11.49
N LEU A 107 19.28 6.29 -12.43
CA LEU A 107 19.49 6.47 -13.86
C LEU A 107 19.07 7.86 -14.33
N ARG A 108 17.97 8.39 -13.80
CA ARG A 108 17.46 9.70 -14.20
C ARG A 108 18.23 10.87 -13.60
N TYR A 109 18.74 10.71 -12.38
CA TYR A 109 19.37 11.77 -11.61
C TYR A 109 20.79 11.36 -11.18
N ASN A 110 20.92 10.75 -10.00
CA ASN A 110 22.17 10.20 -9.50
C ASN A 110 21.95 9.27 -8.30
N ARG A 111 23.05 8.72 -7.78
CA ARG A 111 23.09 7.86 -6.59
C ARG A 111 22.54 8.52 -5.33
N THR A 112 22.73 9.83 -5.14
CA THR A 112 22.22 10.54 -3.96
C THR A 112 20.70 10.58 -3.95
N VAL A 113 20.07 10.96 -5.08
CA VAL A 113 18.61 10.99 -5.20
C VAL A 113 18.01 9.60 -5.03
N GLU A 114 18.64 8.56 -5.60
CA GLU A 114 18.25 7.17 -5.37
C GLU A 114 18.23 6.81 -3.88
N VAL A 115 19.34 7.04 -3.16
CA VAL A 115 19.46 6.64 -1.76
C VAL A 115 18.45 7.37 -0.89
N VAL A 116 18.34 8.69 -1.00
CA VAL A 116 17.41 9.48 -0.19
C VAL A 116 15.96 9.06 -0.48
N THR A 117 15.62 8.86 -1.75
CA THR A 117 14.25 8.47 -2.13
C THR A 117 13.91 7.06 -1.63
N THR A 118 14.85 6.13 -1.76
CA THR A 118 14.68 4.75 -1.25
C THR A 118 14.47 4.76 0.26
N LEU A 119 15.26 5.53 1.02
CA LEU A 119 15.08 5.63 2.47
C LEU A 119 13.72 6.22 2.84
N CYS A 120 13.24 7.23 2.12
CA CYS A 120 11.91 7.80 2.31
C CYS A 120 10.80 6.76 2.05
N ILE A 121 10.92 5.99 0.97
CA ILE A 121 9.99 4.91 0.62
C ILE A 121 10.01 3.82 1.69
N VAL A 122 11.19 3.32 2.08
CA VAL A 122 11.33 2.29 3.14
C VAL A 122 10.75 2.77 4.48
N ALA A 123 11.00 4.03 4.85
CA ALA A 123 10.43 4.61 6.06
C ALA A 123 8.90 4.68 6.01
N SER A 124 8.31 4.99 4.85
CA SER A 124 6.85 5.02 4.71
C SER A 124 6.21 3.65 4.98
N TYR A 125 6.83 2.55 4.54
CA TYR A 125 6.30 1.21 4.77
C TYR A 125 6.23 0.83 6.26
N ILE A 126 6.99 1.48 7.14
CA ILE A 126 6.88 1.23 8.59
C ILE A 126 5.45 1.51 9.05
N GLY A 127 4.89 2.67 8.69
CA GLY A 127 3.53 3.05 9.08
C GLY A 127 2.47 2.10 8.49
N TRP A 128 2.58 1.80 7.19
CA TRP A 128 1.59 0.98 6.51
C TRP A 128 1.59 -0.47 6.99
N VAL A 129 2.75 -1.13 7.05
CA VAL A 129 2.82 -2.53 7.48
C VAL A 129 2.44 -2.67 8.95
N SER A 130 2.81 -1.71 9.80
CA SER A 130 2.44 -1.75 11.22
C SER A 130 0.93 -1.67 11.42
N ALA A 131 0.20 -0.96 10.56
CA ALA A 131 -1.27 -0.93 10.59
C ALA A 131 -1.86 -2.34 10.32
N GLN A 132 -1.25 -3.10 9.41
CA GLN A 132 -1.65 -4.47 9.12
C GLN A 132 -1.34 -5.43 10.27
N ILE A 133 -0.17 -5.30 10.88
CA ILE A 133 0.21 -6.10 12.05
C ILE A 133 -0.73 -5.85 13.24
N LYS A 134 -1.09 -4.60 13.51
CA LYS A 134 -2.10 -4.25 14.53
C LYS A 134 -3.45 -4.92 14.26
N ALA A 135 -3.88 -4.92 13.00
CA ALA A 135 -5.13 -5.55 12.61
C ALA A 135 -5.11 -7.07 12.83
N LEU A 136 -3.99 -7.75 12.54
CA LEU A 136 -3.84 -9.18 12.87
C LEU A 136 -3.96 -9.40 14.39
N GLY A 137 -3.34 -8.53 15.19
CA GLY A 137 -3.46 -8.55 16.64
C GLY A 137 -4.90 -8.44 17.11
N LEU A 138 -5.64 -7.45 16.60
CA LEU A 138 -7.06 -7.25 16.88
C LEU A 138 -7.89 -8.47 16.46
N VAL A 139 -7.69 -9.01 15.25
CA VAL A 139 -8.46 -10.16 14.76
C VAL A 139 -8.21 -11.40 15.62
N PHE A 140 -6.97 -11.69 15.98
CA PHE A 140 -6.67 -12.83 16.85
C PHE A 140 -7.21 -12.66 18.26
N PHE A 141 -7.13 -11.46 18.83
CA PHE A 141 -7.77 -11.15 20.11
C PHE A 141 -9.28 -11.45 20.06
N VAL A 142 -9.96 -10.95 19.02
CA VAL A 142 -11.41 -11.12 18.85
C VAL A 142 -11.80 -12.58 18.61
N VAL A 143 -11.15 -13.29 17.69
CA VAL A 143 -11.49 -14.68 17.32
C VAL A 143 -11.20 -15.67 18.46
N THR A 144 -10.23 -15.36 19.33
CA THR A 144 -9.91 -16.19 20.50
C THR A 144 -10.73 -15.85 21.74
N GLY A 145 -11.63 -14.87 21.66
CA GLY A 145 -12.41 -14.40 22.81
C GLY A 145 -11.52 -13.81 23.92
N GLY A 146 -10.42 -13.17 23.54
CA GLY A 146 -9.46 -12.56 24.46
C GLY A 146 -8.42 -13.49 25.06
N ALA A 147 -8.39 -14.78 24.69
CA ALA A 147 -7.36 -15.71 25.18
C ALA A 147 -5.95 -15.36 24.67
N VAL A 148 -5.84 -14.71 23.52
CA VAL A 148 -4.61 -14.14 22.98
C VAL A 148 -4.70 -12.63 23.10
N SER A 149 -3.78 -11.98 23.81
CA SER A 149 -3.74 -10.51 23.89
C SER A 149 -3.48 -9.90 22.51
N GLN A 150 -3.82 -8.62 22.31
CA GLN A 150 -3.59 -7.97 21.02
C GLN A 150 -2.10 -7.96 20.66
N GLU A 151 -1.21 -7.71 21.62
CA GLU A 151 0.25 -7.70 21.43
C GLU A 151 0.77 -9.08 21.02
N MET A 152 0.32 -10.15 21.69
CA MET A 152 0.66 -11.51 21.30
C MET A 152 0.11 -11.85 19.92
N GLY A 153 -1.11 -11.39 19.62
CA GLY A 153 -1.69 -11.52 18.29
C GLY A 153 -0.86 -10.82 17.20
N MET A 154 -0.29 -9.65 17.48
CA MET A 154 0.62 -8.95 16.57
C MET A 154 1.88 -9.79 16.29
N VAL A 155 2.48 -10.36 17.34
CA VAL A 155 3.67 -11.24 17.22
C VAL A 155 3.35 -12.46 16.37
N LEU A 156 2.23 -13.15 16.66
CA LEU A 156 1.79 -14.33 15.90
C LEU A 156 1.50 -13.98 14.44
N GLY A 157 0.81 -12.85 14.20
CA GLY A 157 0.50 -12.36 12.85
C GLY A 157 1.75 -12.09 12.03
N ALA A 158 2.71 -11.37 12.62
CA ALA A 158 4.01 -11.10 11.99
C ALA A 158 4.75 -12.41 11.65
N ALA A 159 4.80 -13.37 12.57
CA ALA A 159 5.46 -14.66 12.35
C ALA A 159 4.79 -15.47 11.21
N ILE A 160 3.47 -15.49 11.16
CA ILE A 160 2.70 -16.19 10.12
C ILE A 160 2.99 -15.57 8.74
N VAL A 161 2.91 -14.25 8.61
CA VAL A 161 3.17 -13.57 7.33
C VAL A 161 4.63 -13.76 6.89
N LEU A 162 5.58 -13.65 7.82
CA LEU A 162 7.00 -13.86 7.54
C LEU A 162 7.30 -15.26 7.01
N THR A 163 6.58 -16.29 7.48
CA THR A 163 6.84 -17.69 7.16
C THR A 163 6.85 -17.94 5.66
N TYR A 164 5.83 -17.47 4.91
CA TYR A 164 5.79 -17.70 3.46
C TYR A 164 6.40 -16.54 2.66
N THR A 165 6.36 -15.31 3.16
CA THR A 165 6.86 -14.14 2.41
C THR A 165 8.38 -14.19 2.27
N THR A 166 9.09 -14.61 3.32
CA THR A 166 10.56 -14.69 3.33
C THR A 166 11.08 -15.67 2.29
N PHE A 167 10.44 -16.83 2.11
CA PHE A 167 10.91 -17.81 1.13
C PHE A 167 10.36 -17.52 -0.28
N GLY A 168 9.11 -17.05 -0.36
CA GLY A 168 8.32 -17.03 -1.58
C GLY A 168 8.37 -15.78 -2.43
N GLY A 169 8.74 -14.63 -1.87
CA GLY A 169 8.84 -13.36 -2.60
C GLY A 169 7.59 -13.04 -3.44
N MET A 170 7.80 -12.32 -4.55
CA MET A 170 6.73 -11.80 -5.40
C MET A 170 5.92 -12.92 -6.06
N PHE A 171 6.57 -14.05 -6.36
CA PHE A 171 5.89 -15.18 -6.97
C PHE A 171 4.85 -15.81 -6.03
N SER A 172 5.23 -16.10 -4.78
CA SER A 172 4.27 -16.64 -3.80
C SER A 172 3.19 -15.63 -3.45
N VAL A 173 3.54 -14.35 -3.30
CA VAL A 173 2.56 -13.27 -3.10
C VAL A 173 1.55 -13.27 -4.24
N ALA A 174 2.00 -13.35 -5.49
CA ALA A 174 1.12 -13.33 -6.65
C ALA A 174 0.12 -14.49 -6.72
N ILE A 175 0.59 -15.70 -6.42
CA ILE A 175 -0.27 -16.88 -6.40
C ILE A 175 -1.26 -16.82 -5.24
N LEU A 176 -0.81 -16.39 -4.05
CA LEU A 176 -1.69 -16.23 -2.90
C LEU A 176 -2.76 -15.19 -3.18
N ASP A 177 -2.40 -14.01 -3.66
CA ASP A 177 -3.34 -12.93 -3.98
C ASP A 177 -4.42 -13.40 -4.96
N PHE A 178 -4.04 -14.18 -5.98
CA PHE A 178 -4.98 -14.75 -6.95
C PHE A 178 -5.96 -15.76 -6.35
N VAL A 179 -5.54 -16.55 -5.36
CA VAL A 179 -6.44 -17.46 -4.64
C VAL A 179 -7.30 -16.68 -3.64
N GLN A 180 -6.69 -15.75 -2.92
CA GLN A 180 -7.25 -15.01 -1.80
C GLN A 180 -8.29 -13.99 -2.23
N ILE A 181 -8.16 -13.37 -3.41
CA ILE A 181 -9.18 -12.45 -3.94
C ILE A 181 -10.57 -13.09 -4.01
N THR A 182 -10.66 -14.39 -4.32
CA THR A 182 -11.95 -15.10 -4.37
C THR A 182 -12.56 -15.24 -2.97
N VAL A 183 -11.73 -15.54 -1.97
CA VAL A 183 -12.16 -15.65 -0.57
C VAL A 183 -12.60 -14.29 -0.04
N ILE A 184 -11.84 -13.24 -0.34
CA ILE A 184 -12.14 -11.86 0.06
C ILE A 184 -13.45 -11.40 -0.57
N MET A 185 -13.54 -11.45 -1.91
CA MET A 185 -14.69 -10.92 -2.62
C MET A 185 -15.95 -11.72 -2.37
N GLY A 186 -15.88 -13.04 -2.52
CA GLY A 186 -17.01 -13.93 -2.27
C GLY A 186 -17.46 -13.89 -0.81
N GLY A 187 -16.51 -13.88 0.12
CA GLY A 187 -16.79 -13.82 1.55
C GLY A 187 -17.48 -12.53 1.95
N MET A 188 -16.97 -11.37 1.55
CA MET A 188 -17.59 -10.10 1.92
C MET A 188 -18.94 -9.85 1.25
N LEU A 189 -19.13 -10.30 0.00
CA LEU A 189 -20.45 -10.22 -0.65
C LEU A 189 -21.48 -11.12 0.03
N TYR A 190 -21.08 -12.32 0.44
CA TYR A 190 -21.94 -13.22 1.21
C TYR A 190 -22.36 -12.59 2.55
N ILE A 191 -21.42 -11.96 3.26
CA ILE A 191 -21.73 -11.23 4.49
C ILE A 191 -22.60 -10.01 4.22
N GLY A 192 -22.34 -9.28 3.14
CA GLY A 192 -23.18 -8.18 2.65
C GLY A 192 -24.63 -8.61 2.46
N TYR A 193 -24.86 -9.78 1.87
CA TYR A 193 -26.19 -10.35 1.69
C TYR A 193 -26.89 -10.61 3.03
N ILE A 194 -26.21 -11.26 4.00
CA ILE A 194 -26.79 -11.53 5.33
C ILE A 194 -27.13 -10.23 6.05
N ILE A 195 -26.16 -9.32 6.16
CA ILE A 195 -26.30 -8.07 6.90
C ILE A 195 -27.37 -7.17 6.26
N SER A 196 -27.45 -7.15 4.93
CA SER A 196 -28.52 -6.44 4.21
C SER A 196 -29.90 -6.94 4.58
N GLY A 197 -30.09 -8.23 4.87
CA GLY A 197 -31.38 -8.75 5.32
C GLY A 197 -31.77 -8.23 6.70
N MET A 198 -30.79 -8.02 7.58
CA MET A 198 -30.98 -7.56 8.95
C MET A 198 -31.19 -6.05 9.05
N SER A 199 -30.58 -5.27 8.17
CA SER A 199 -30.64 -3.81 8.17
C SER A 199 -31.81 -3.22 7.36
N GLY A 200 -32.74 -4.05 6.88
CA GLY A 200 -33.90 -3.61 6.09
C GLY A 200 -33.61 -3.43 4.60
N GLY A 201 -32.50 -3.96 4.11
CA GLY A 201 -32.11 -3.93 2.70
C GLY A 201 -31.09 -2.82 2.37
N VAL A 202 -30.35 -3.00 1.27
CA VAL A 202 -29.37 -2.03 0.79
C VAL A 202 -29.98 -0.62 0.63
N GLY A 203 -31.20 -0.54 0.10
CA GLY A 203 -31.90 0.74 -0.09
C GLY A 203 -32.17 1.48 1.22
N ALA A 204 -32.56 0.76 2.28
CA ALA A 204 -32.80 1.37 3.59
C ALA A 204 -31.51 1.97 4.17
N VAL A 205 -30.42 1.21 4.15
CA VAL A 205 -29.11 1.65 4.63
C VAL A 205 -28.60 2.87 3.85
N VAL A 206 -28.68 2.84 2.51
CA VAL A 206 -28.25 3.96 1.66
C VAL A 206 -29.10 5.20 1.89
N SER A 207 -30.43 5.04 2.03
CA SER A 207 -31.33 6.17 2.31
C SER A 207 -31.05 6.81 3.67
N HIS A 208 -30.80 5.99 4.69
CA HIS A 208 -30.43 6.46 6.03
C HIS A 208 -29.07 7.17 6.02
N ALA A 209 -28.08 6.61 5.31
CA ALA A 209 -26.77 7.24 5.12
C ALA A 209 -26.87 8.60 4.42
N ALA A 210 -27.69 8.69 3.38
CA ALA A 210 -27.95 9.93 2.66
C ALA A 210 -28.61 10.99 3.56
N ALA A 211 -29.66 10.60 4.29
CA ALA A 211 -30.36 11.48 5.23
C ALA A 211 -29.44 11.98 6.37
N ALA A 212 -28.47 11.17 6.78
CA ALA A 212 -27.46 11.53 7.76
C ALA A 212 -26.26 12.30 7.18
N GLY A 213 -26.30 12.70 5.90
CA GLY A 213 -25.21 13.43 5.21
C GLY A 213 -23.95 12.61 4.97
N LYS A 214 -23.99 11.28 5.17
CA LYS A 214 -22.79 10.41 5.06
C LYS A 214 -22.35 10.19 3.62
N LEU A 215 -23.25 10.40 2.66
CA LEU A 215 -22.96 10.26 1.22
C LEU A 215 -22.54 11.59 0.57
N ASP A 216 -22.49 12.69 1.33
CA ASP A 216 -21.95 13.94 0.82
C ASP A 216 -20.43 13.78 0.69
N LEU A 217 -19.92 13.83 -0.54
CA LEU A 217 -18.48 13.69 -0.79
C LEU A 217 -17.72 15.00 -0.60
N PHE A 218 -18.28 16.10 -1.10
CA PHE A 218 -17.59 17.39 -1.10
C PHE A 218 -17.89 18.18 0.18
N PRO A 219 -16.88 18.85 0.76
CA PRO A 219 -17.09 19.74 1.90
C PRO A 219 -17.87 20.99 1.52
N GLU A 220 -18.22 21.82 2.50
CA GLU A 220 -18.81 23.12 2.20
C GLU A 220 -17.84 23.96 1.36
N ALA A 221 -18.36 24.93 0.61
CA ALA A 221 -17.58 25.80 -0.28
C ALA A 221 -16.73 26.84 0.50
N LYS A 222 -15.92 26.36 1.46
CA LYS A 222 -15.02 27.13 2.32
C LYS A 222 -13.60 26.64 2.13
N MET A 223 -12.68 27.60 1.96
CA MET A 223 -11.26 27.30 1.79
C MET A 223 -10.68 26.51 2.98
N SER A 224 -11.17 26.77 4.19
CA SER A 224 -10.80 26.07 5.42
C SER A 224 -11.10 24.57 5.41
N GLU A 225 -12.02 24.12 4.56
CA GLU A 225 -12.41 22.70 4.44
C GLU A 225 -11.84 22.06 3.18
N TRP A 226 -11.85 22.79 2.05
CA TRP A 226 -11.32 22.29 0.79
C TRP A 226 -9.82 22.04 0.81
N ILE A 227 -9.03 22.89 1.49
CA ILE A 227 -7.56 22.71 1.52
C ILE A 227 -7.17 21.41 2.26
N PRO A 228 -7.67 21.13 3.48
CA PRO A 228 -7.43 19.84 4.14
C PRO A 228 -7.96 18.64 3.34
N PHE A 229 -9.16 18.77 2.75
CA PHE A 229 -9.77 17.73 1.93
C PHE A 229 -8.89 17.36 0.72
N ILE A 230 -8.42 18.37 -0.03
CA ILE A 230 -7.49 18.18 -1.14
C ILE A 230 -6.18 17.59 -0.61
N GLY A 231 -5.67 18.09 0.53
CA GLY A 231 -4.47 17.57 1.17
C GLY A 231 -4.53 16.07 1.44
N ALA A 232 -5.59 15.58 2.07
CA ALA A 232 -5.80 14.15 2.33
C ALA A 232 -5.92 13.35 1.01
N TRP A 233 -6.69 13.86 0.05
CA TRP A 233 -6.91 13.19 -1.23
C TRP A 233 -5.61 13.03 -2.03
N VAL A 234 -4.83 14.11 -2.19
CA VAL A 234 -3.57 14.07 -2.96
C VAL A 234 -2.46 13.30 -2.25
N THR A 235 -2.49 13.23 -0.91
CA THR A 235 -1.52 12.46 -0.12
C THR A 235 -1.55 11.00 -0.52
N MET A 236 -2.72 10.39 -0.52
CA MET A 236 -2.88 8.99 -0.93
C MET A 236 -2.82 8.83 -2.46
N MET A 237 -3.39 9.77 -3.22
CA MET A 237 -3.38 9.66 -4.69
C MET A 237 -1.97 9.76 -5.29
N LEU A 238 -1.17 10.74 -4.88
CA LEU A 238 0.12 11.04 -5.51
C LEU A 238 1.30 10.48 -4.70
N GLY A 239 1.20 10.48 -3.37
CA GLY A 239 2.25 9.96 -2.49
C GLY A 239 2.47 8.46 -2.62
N SER A 240 1.47 7.73 -3.10
CA SER A 240 1.55 6.30 -3.32
C SER A 240 2.14 5.89 -4.68
N ILE A 241 2.13 6.77 -5.69
CA ILE A 241 2.65 6.45 -7.03
C ILE A 241 4.14 6.05 -7.02
N PRO A 242 5.03 6.71 -6.25
CA PRO A 242 6.45 6.36 -6.18
C PRO A 242 6.76 5.08 -5.40
N GLN A 243 5.77 4.41 -4.84
CA GLN A 243 5.99 3.27 -3.96
C GLN A 243 6.53 2.06 -4.73
N GLN A 244 7.38 1.30 -4.04
CA GLN A 244 8.00 0.12 -4.62
C GLN A 244 6.96 -0.96 -4.93
N ASP A 245 5.88 -1.08 -4.16
CA ASP A 245 4.85 -2.08 -4.39
C ASP A 245 4.09 -1.81 -5.70
N VAL A 246 3.68 -0.57 -5.96
CA VAL A 246 3.05 -0.15 -7.22
C VAL A 246 3.99 -0.44 -8.40
N PHE A 247 5.25 -0.02 -8.29
CA PHE A 247 6.27 -0.26 -9.31
C PHE A 247 6.48 -1.76 -9.58
N GLN A 248 6.63 -2.55 -8.51
CA GLN A 248 6.92 -3.98 -8.59
C GLN A 248 5.79 -4.76 -9.27
N ARG A 249 4.53 -4.33 -9.11
CA ARG A 249 3.34 -4.97 -9.74
C ARG A 249 3.32 -4.67 -11.23
N ILE A 250 3.63 -3.42 -11.61
CA ILE A 250 3.81 -3.01 -13.01
C ILE A 250 4.90 -3.87 -13.66
N THR A 251 6.07 -3.98 -13.03
CA THR A 251 7.21 -4.69 -13.63
C THR A 251 7.08 -6.20 -13.61
N SER A 252 6.26 -6.78 -12.73
CA SER A 252 6.04 -8.24 -12.65
C SER A 252 5.11 -8.77 -13.76
N ALA A 253 4.39 -7.89 -14.45
CA ALA A 253 3.53 -8.27 -15.57
C ALA A 253 4.33 -8.91 -16.72
N LYS A 254 3.69 -9.82 -17.45
CA LYS A 254 4.29 -10.49 -18.62
C LYS A 254 4.57 -9.57 -19.82
N ASP A 255 3.81 -8.49 -19.94
CA ASP A 255 3.93 -7.51 -21.02
C ASP A 255 3.40 -6.13 -20.58
N GLU A 256 3.76 -5.11 -21.35
CA GLU A 256 3.40 -3.71 -21.09
C GLU A 256 1.88 -3.48 -21.06
N LYS A 257 1.13 -4.16 -21.94
CA LYS A 257 -0.33 -4.04 -21.98
C LYS A 257 -0.96 -4.60 -20.72
N THR A 258 -0.41 -5.71 -20.23
CA THR A 258 -0.80 -6.36 -18.99
C THR A 258 -0.47 -5.51 -17.78
N ALA A 259 0.69 -4.83 -17.76
CA ALA A 259 1.05 -3.89 -16.71
C ALA A 259 0.02 -2.75 -16.59
N VAL A 260 -0.28 -2.07 -17.71
CA VAL A 260 -1.25 -0.96 -17.74
C VAL A 260 -2.66 -1.43 -17.37
N ARG A 261 -3.16 -2.49 -18.04
CA ARG A 261 -4.53 -2.99 -17.81
C ARG A 261 -4.69 -3.56 -16.41
N GLY A 262 -3.68 -4.27 -15.90
CA GLY A 262 -3.69 -4.85 -14.56
C GLY A 262 -3.82 -3.79 -13.48
N SER A 263 -3.03 -2.72 -13.55
CA SER A 263 -3.13 -1.60 -12.61
C SER A 263 -4.49 -0.88 -12.67
N VAL A 264 -4.98 -0.57 -13.88
CA VAL A 264 -6.26 0.15 -14.05
C VAL A 264 -7.45 -0.71 -13.59
N LEU A 265 -7.52 -1.97 -14.03
CA LEU A 265 -8.61 -2.87 -13.65
C LEU A 265 -8.57 -3.21 -12.15
N GLY A 266 -7.38 -3.50 -11.61
CA GLY A 266 -7.20 -3.77 -10.18
C GLY A 266 -7.64 -2.58 -9.32
N GLY A 267 -7.20 -1.36 -9.67
CA GLY A 267 -7.62 -0.14 -8.98
C GLY A 267 -9.12 0.15 -9.09
N SER A 268 -9.73 -0.13 -10.26
CA SER A 268 -11.17 0.07 -10.47
C SER A 268 -12.01 -0.93 -9.67
N ILE A 269 -11.59 -2.20 -9.62
CA ILE A 269 -12.27 -3.23 -8.81
C ILE A 269 -12.13 -2.90 -7.33
N TYR A 270 -10.95 -2.49 -6.89
CA TYR A 270 -10.72 -2.04 -5.52
C TYR A 270 -11.65 -0.88 -5.14
N PHE A 271 -11.75 0.15 -5.99
CA PHE A 271 -12.65 1.28 -5.76
C PHE A 271 -14.09 0.82 -5.54
N ALA A 272 -14.63 0.01 -6.45
CA ALA A 272 -16.00 -0.48 -6.37
C ALA A 272 -16.21 -1.36 -5.12
N PHE A 273 -15.24 -2.19 -4.78
CA PHE A 273 -15.36 -3.16 -3.70
C PHE A 273 -15.16 -2.56 -2.30
N ALA A 274 -14.41 -1.46 -2.17
CA ALA A 274 -14.18 -0.77 -0.90
C ALA A 274 -15.48 -0.26 -0.24
N PHE A 275 -16.56 -0.08 -1.02
CA PHE A 275 -17.87 0.29 -0.49
C PHE A 275 -18.57 -0.85 0.27
N VAL A 276 -18.19 -2.11 0.06
CA VAL A 276 -18.78 -3.26 0.76
C VAL A 276 -18.51 -3.20 2.27
N PRO A 277 -17.25 -3.12 2.76
CA PRO A 277 -17.00 -3.00 4.20
C PRO A 277 -17.57 -1.72 4.81
N MET A 278 -17.63 -0.61 4.05
CA MET A 278 -18.31 0.61 4.51
C MET A 278 -19.81 0.40 4.73
N PHE A 279 -20.48 -0.27 3.78
CA PHE A 279 -21.88 -0.67 3.91
C PHE A 279 -22.10 -1.56 5.14
N LEU A 280 -21.21 -2.54 5.37
CA LEU A 280 -21.30 -3.45 6.51
C LEU A 280 -21.19 -2.69 7.84
N ALA A 281 -20.21 -1.79 7.97
CA ALA A 281 -19.98 -1.05 9.21
C ALA A 281 -21.11 -0.08 9.51
N TYR A 282 -21.61 0.62 8.48
CA TYR A 282 -22.73 1.53 8.64
C TYR A 282 -24.03 0.79 8.96
N SER A 283 -24.25 -0.40 8.37
CA SER A 283 -25.40 -1.26 8.69
C SER A 283 -25.44 -1.65 10.17
N ALA A 284 -24.28 -1.79 10.83
CA ALA A 284 -24.22 -2.05 12.27
C ALA A 284 -25.00 -0.99 13.06
N THR A 285 -24.89 0.28 12.67
CA THR A 285 -25.58 1.40 13.34
C THR A 285 -27.09 1.39 13.19
N LEU A 286 -27.63 0.64 12.22
CA LEU A 286 -29.08 0.43 12.06
C LEU A 286 -29.56 -0.82 12.79
N ILE A 287 -28.71 -1.84 12.91
CA ILE A 287 -29.05 -3.13 13.54
C ILE A 287 -29.13 -3.00 15.06
N ASP A 288 -28.13 -2.37 15.67
CA ASP A 288 -28.12 -2.04 17.11
C ASP A 288 -27.53 -0.64 17.35
N PRO A 289 -28.35 0.42 17.22
CA PRO A 289 -27.87 1.79 17.33
C PRO A 289 -27.21 2.12 18.68
N ALA A 290 -27.68 1.51 19.78
CA ALA A 290 -27.17 1.79 21.11
C ALA A 290 -25.76 1.21 21.28
N MET A 291 -25.59 -0.07 20.97
CA MET A 291 -24.30 -0.75 21.10
C MET A 291 -23.27 -0.18 20.13
N PHE A 292 -23.58 -0.10 18.84
CA PHE A 292 -22.61 0.34 17.84
C PHE A 292 -22.36 1.85 17.92
N GLY A 293 -23.32 2.64 18.43
CA GLY A 293 -23.12 4.05 18.74
C GLY A 293 -22.09 4.30 19.86
N GLU A 294 -22.04 3.43 20.87
CA GLU A 294 -21.00 3.47 21.91
C GLU A 294 -19.66 2.98 21.38
N LEU A 295 -19.65 1.84 20.67
CA LEU A 295 -18.44 1.23 20.14
C LEU A 295 -17.71 2.15 19.14
N LEU A 296 -18.46 2.92 18.34
CA LEU A 296 -17.89 3.95 17.44
C LEU A 296 -17.18 5.10 18.16
N LYS A 297 -17.40 5.28 19.47
CA LYS A 297 -16.71 6.30 20.27
C LYS A 297 -15.50 5.73 20.98
N THR A 298 -15.58 4.49 21.43
CA THR A 298 -14.54 3.84 22.25
C THR A 298 -13.51 3.11 21.39
N ASP A 299 -13.94 2.22 20.49
CA ASP A 299 -13.07 1.47 19.59
C ASP A 299 -13.75 1.21 18.23
N PRO A 300 -13.69 2.20 17.32
CA PRO A 300 -14.36 2.12 16.01
C PRO A 300 -13.94 0.92 15.16
N GLN A 301 -12.72 0.39 15.36
CA GLN A 301 -12.16 -0.70 14.56
C GLN A 301 -12.80 -2.05 14.91
N LEU A 302 -13.41 -2.16 16.09
CA LEU A 302 -14.13 -3.36 16.53
C LEU A 302 -15.57 -3.44 16.00
N VAL A 303 -16.11 -2.38 15.39
CA VAL A 303 -17.51 -2.36 14.92
C VAL A 303 -17.84 -3.55 14.02
N LEU A 304 -17.02 -3.79 12.99
CA LEU A 304 -17.25 -4.91 12.07
C LEU A 304 -17.03 -6.28 12.71
N PRO A 305 -15.90 -6.57 13.36
CA PRO A 305 -15.71 -7.85 14.04
C PRO A 305 -16.82 -8.16 15.05
N THR A 306 -17.26 -7.17 15.83
CA THR A 306 -18.32 -7.33 16.83
C THR A 306 -19.68 -7.59 16.18
N LEU A 307 -20.04 -6.85 15.11
CA LEU A 307 -21.25 -7.11 14.33
C LEU A 307 -21.31 -8.56 13.89
N ILE A 308 -20.22 -9.07 13.32
CA ILE A 308 -20.19 -10.43 12.81
C ILE A 308 -20.30 -11.46 13.93
N LEU A 309 -19.55 -11.30 15.02
CA LEU A 309 -19.59 -12.26 16.13
C LEU A 309 -20.95 -12.34 16.83
N GLN A 310 -21.64 -11.22 16.98
CA GLN A 310 -22.85 -11.16 17.80
C GLN A 310 -24.14 -11.36 16.98
N HIS A 311 -24.13 -10.98 15.70
CA HIS A 311 -25.36 -10.94 14.89
C HIS A 311 -25.39 -11.94 13.74
N THR A 312 -24.32 -12.72 13.52
CA THR A 312 -24.29 -13.68 12.39
C THR A 312 -24.03 -15.12 12.86
N PRO A 313 -24.55 -16.12 12.13
CA PRO A 313 -24.32 -17.53 12.47
C PRO A 313 -22.84 -17.92 12.29
N ILE A 314 -22.42 -18.99 12.97
CA ILE A 314 -21.03 -19.44 13.01
C ILE A 314 -20.38 -19.60 11.63
N PHE A 315 -21.15 -20.05 10.62
CA PHE A 315 -20.64 -20.19 9.26
C PHE A 315 -20.28 -18.83 8.63
N ALA A 316 -21.11 -17.81 8.83
CA ALA A 316 -20.83 -16.45 8.38
C ALA A 316 -19.62 -15.86 9.12
N GLN A 317 -19.49 -16.11 10.42
CA GLN A 317 -18.30 -15.71 11.18
C GLN A 317 -17.02 -16.30 10.58
N VAL A 318 -17.01 -17.61 10.28
CA VAL A 318 -15.86 -18.28 9.64
C VAL A 318 -15.52 -17.64 8.30
N VAL A 319 -16.52 -17.40 7.45
CA VAL A 319 -16.31 -16.80 6.13
C VAL A 319 -15.75 -15.39 6.24
N PHE A 320 -16.31 -14.55 7.11
CA PHE A 320 -15.84 -13.17 7.32
C PHE A 320 -14.40 -13.13 7.84
N PHE A 321 -14.10 -13.85 8.93
CA PHE A 321 -12.77 -13.81 9.52
C PHE A 321 -11.73 -14.47 8.62
N GLY A 322 -12.11 -15.48 7.82
CA GLY A 322 -11.27 -16.01 6.76
C GLY A 322 -10.96 -14.95 5.68
N ALA A 323 -11.97 -14.24 5.19
CA ALA A 323 -11.81 -13.15 4.21
C ALA A 323 -10.99 -11.98 4.77
N LEU A 324 -11.21 -11.60 6.03
CA LEU A 324 -10.47 -10.53 6.69
C LEU A 324 -8.99 -10.91 6.87
N LEU A 325 -8.69 -12.11 7.40
CA LEU A 325 -7.32 -12.60 7.51
C LEU A 325 -6.65 -12.72 6.15
N SER A 326 -7.37 -13.17 5.13
CA SER A 326 -6.92 -13.21 3.74
C SER A 326 -6.45 -11.85 3.25
N ALA A 327 -7.29 -10.83 3.39
CA ALA A 327 -7.00 -9.45 3.00
C ALA A 327 -5.78 -8.89 3.74
N ILE A 328 -5.72 -9.06 5.06
CA ILE A 328 -4.62 -8.54 5.86
C ILE A 328 -3.30 -9.23 5.51
N MET A 329 -3.31 -10.57 5.35
CA MET A 329 -2.10 -11.33 5.04
C MET A 329 -1.54 -11.02 3.65
N SER A 330 -2.40 -10.98 2.62
CA SER A 330 -2.02 -10.57 1.27
C SER A 330 -1.31 -9.22 1.28
N CYS A 331 -1.97 -8.19 1.82
CA CYS A 331 -1.40 -6.85 1.89
C CYS A 331 -0.12 -6.80 2.73
N SER A 332 -0.05 -7.52 3.87
CA SER A 332 1.15 -7.55 4.72
C SER A 332 2.35 -8.16 4.00
N SER A 333 2.15 -9.27 3.27
CA SER A 333 3.23 -9.92 2.52
C SER A 333 3.77 -9.03 1.40
N ALA A 334 2.86 -8.38 0.67
CA ALA A 334 3.14 -7.42 -0.38
C ALA A 334 3.97 -6.22 0.10
N THR A 335 3.60 -5.66 1.25
CA THR A 335 4.19 -4.45 1.84
C THR A 335 5.43 -4.71 2.69
N LEU A 336 5.69 -5.97 3.10
CA LEU A 336 6.99 -6.40 3.65
C LEU A 336 8.02 -6.66 2.55
N LEU A 337 7.60 -7.23 1.43
CA LEU A 337 8.48 -7.57 0.33
C LEU A 337 9.06 -6.32 -0.36
N ALA A 338 8.22 -5.34 -0.67
CA ALA A 338 8.60 -4.13 -1.40
C ALA A 338 9.78 -3.36 -0.78
N PRO A 339 9.74 -2.91 0.50
CA PRO A 339 10.86 -2.21 1.13
C PRO A 339 12.11 -3.08 1.22
N SER A 340 11.95 -4.40 1.35
CA SER A 340 13.09 -5.32 1.42
C SER A 340 13.86 -5.37 0.11
N VAL A 341 13.15 -5.48 -1.02
CA VAL A 341 13.76 -5.43 -2.35
C VAL A 341 14.40 -4.07 -2.60
N ALA A 342 13.70 -2.97 -2.30
CA ALA A 342 14.21 -1.61 -2.49
C ALA A 342 15.48 -1.35 -1.65
N PHE A 343 15.46 -1.70 -0.37
CA PHE A 343 16.60 -1.50 0.52
C PHE A 343 17.80 -2.37 0.12
N SER A 344 17.58 -3.64 -0.21
CA SER A 344 18.66 -4.53 -0.65
C SER A 344 19.32 -4.05 -1.95
N GLU A 345 18.53 -3.74 -2.99
CA GLU A 345 19.06 -3.32 -4.30
C GLU A 345 19.65 -1.91 -4.24
N ASN A 346 18.92 -0.94 -3.67
CA ASN A 346 19.31 0.46 -3.77
C ASN A 346 20.22 0.91 -2.64
N ILE A 347 20.25 0.27 -1.47
CA ILE A 347 21.14 0.67 -0.38
C ILE A 347 22.31 -0.29 -0.28
N VAL A 348 22.04 -1.54 0.10
CA VAL A 348 23.08 -2.50 0.48
C VAL A 348 23.99 -2.87 -0.69
N LYS A 349 23.43 -3.16 -1.87
CA LYS A 349 24.21 -3.52 -3.06
C LYS A 349 25.13 -2.40 -3.53
N GLY A 350 24.82 -1.13 -3.24
CA GLY A 350 25.73 -0.03 -3.56
C GLY A 350 27.01 -0.02 -2.70
N PHE A 351 26.98 -0.62 -1.50
CA PHE A 351 28.19 -0.85 -0.69
C PHE A 351 28.92 -2.13 -1.10
N PHE A 352 28.21 -3.08 -1.71
CA PHE A 352 28.72 -4.40 -2.11
C PHE A 352 28.31 -4.74 -3.55
N PRO A 353 28.89 -4.10 -4.57
CA PRO A 353 28.40 -4.17 -5.95
C PRO A 353 28.55 -5.54 -6.62
N ASN A 354 29.50 -6.36 -6.18
CA ASN A 354 29.85 -7.64 -6.82
C ASN A 354 29.19 -8.86 -6.15
N MET A 355 27.99 -8.70 -5.58
CA MET A 355 27.25 -9.82 -4.97
C MET A 355 26.78 -10.81 -6.04
N ARG A 356 26.98 -12.12 -5.77
CA ARG A 356 26.37 -13.20 -6.56
C ARG A 356 24.85 -13.24 -6.32
N ASP A 357 24.08 -13.70 -7.31
CA ASP A 357 22.61 -13.73 -7.24
C ASP A 357 22.07 -14.47 -6.01
N HIS A 358 22.65 -15.63 -5.68
CA HIS A 358 22.27 -16.40 -4.48
C HIS A 358 22.50 -15.61 -3.18
N THR A 359 23.64 -14.91 -3.06
CA THR A 359 23.92 -14.06 -1.88
C THR A 359 22.96 -12.88 -1.82
N PHE A 360 22.63 -12.29 -2.97
CA PHE A 360 21.69 -11.18 -3.06
C PHE A 360 20.25 -11.61 -2.69
N LEU A 361 19.84 -12.81 -3.09
CA LEU A 361 18.57 -13.41 -2.66
C LEU A 361 18.51 -13.59 -1.14
N TRP A 362 19.54 -14.19 -0.52
CA TRP A 362 19.59 -14.34 0.94
C TRP A 362 19.64 -13.00 1.68
N LEU A 363 20.28 -11.99 1.10
CA LEU A 363 20.25 -10.64 1.63
C LEU A 363 18.82 -10.08 1.67
N MET A 364 18.05 -10.18 0.57
CA MET A 364 16.66 -9.74 0.56
C MET A 364 15.82 -10.48 1.62
N ARG A 365 16.07 -11.77 1.82
CA ARG A 365 15.43 -12.59 2.87
C ARG A 365 15.84 -12.19 4.29
N GLY A 366 17.08 -11.74 4.48
CA GLY A 366 17.52 -11.19 5.76
C GLY A 366 16.85 -9.84 6.05
N VAL A 367 16.84 -8.95 5.06
CA VAL A 367 16.26 -7.60 5.19
C VAL A 367 14.76 -7.66 5.50
N ILE A 368 14.00 -8.56 4.87
CA ILE A 368 12.57 -8.70 5.20
C ILE A 368 12.31 -9.11 6.64
N VAL A 369 13.11 -10.02 7.20
CA VAL A 369 12.99 -10.44 8.60
C VAL A 369 13.35 -9.29 9.53
N THR A 370 14.44 -8.57 9.26
CA THR A 370 14.84 -7.40 10.06
C THR A 370 13.81 -6.27 9.97
N PHE A 371 13.29 -5.99 8.78
CA PHE A 371 12.29 -4.94 8.57
C PHE A 371 10.98 -5.28 9.30
N ALA A 372 10.52 -6.54 9.24
CA ALA A 372 9.36 -6.99 9.99
C ALA A 372 9.53 -6.85 11.51
N ALA A 373 10.74 -7.07 12.05
CA ALA A 373 11.02 -6.84 13.46
C ALA A 373 10.89 -5.35 13.84
N ILE A 374 11.38 -4.44 12.99
CA ILE A 374 11.24 -2.98 13.19
C ILE A 374 9.76 -2.57 13.14
N VAL A 375 9.02 -3.08 12.14
CA VAL A 375 7.58 -2.85 11.98
C VAL A 375 6.79 -3.35 13.19
N LEU A 376 7.11 -4.55 13.69
CA LEU A 376 6.45 -5.10 14.87
C LEU A 376 6.73 -4.25 16.11
N ALA A 377 7.98 -3.82 16.31
CA ALA A 377 8.33 -2.91 17.39
C ALA A 377 7.54 -1.58 17.29
N PHE A 378 7.44 -0.98 16.10
CA PHE A 378 6.65 0.24 15.91
C PHE A 378 5.15 0.00 16.14
N ALA A 379 4.61 -1.14 15.68
CA ALA A 379 3.21 -1.50 15.86
C ALA A 379 2.82 -1.62 17.35
N LEU A 380 3.70 -2.22 18.17
CA LEU A 380 3.49 -2.42 19.60
C LEU A 380 3.50 -1.13 20.43
N HIS A 381 4.15 -0.06 19.95
CA HIS A 381 4.28 1.20 20.69
C HIS A 381 3.44 2.35 20.12
N SER A 382 2.84 2.16 18.94
CA SER A 382 2.04 3.19 18.29
C SER A 382 0.62 3.22 18.87
N GLU A 383 0.08 4.40 19.14
CA GLU A 383 -1.34 4.59 19.53
C GLU A 383 -2.24 5.05 18.37
N ALA A 384 -1.66 5.28 17.20
CA ALA A 384 -2.42 5.74 16.04
C ALA A 384 -3.40 4.67 15.53
N SER A 385 -4.55 5.10 15.01
CA SER A 385 -5.51 4.21 14.34
C SER A 385 -4.93 3.66 13.04
N ILE A 386 -5.43 2.49 12.59
CA ILE A 386 -4.99 1.85 11.34
C ILE A 386 -5.01 2.86 10.17
N PHE A 387 -6.13 3.55 9.95
CA PHE A 387 -6.28 4.53 8.86
C PHE A 387 -5.22 5.65 8.93
N LYS A 388 -5.01 6.25 10.11
CA LYS A 388 -4.01 7.32 10.26
C LYS A 388 -2.57 6.83 10.07
N MET A 389 -2.27 5.61 10.48
CA MET A 389 -0.93 5.03 10.27
C MET A 389 -0.61 4.92 8.78
N VAL A 390 -1.59 4.51 7.98
CA VAL A 390 -1.41 4.38 6.53
C VAL A 390 -1.40 5.75 5.85
N GLU A 391 -2.33 6.64 6.17
CA GLU A 391 -2.35 8.00 5.60
C GLU A 391 -1.03 8.74 5.87
N ASN A 392 -0.50 8.68 7.09
CA ASN A 392 0.74 9.34 7.47
C ASN A 392 1.97 8.75 6.76
N ALA A 393 1.96 7.46 6.40
CA ALA A 393 3.06 6.84 5.67
C ALA A 393 3.32 7.55 4.34
N TYR A 394 2.27 7.90 3.60
CA TYR A 394 2.39 8.47 2.26
C TYR A 394 2.71 9.96 2.22
N LYS A 395 2.63 10.66 3.36
CA LYS A 395 3.09 12.07 3.45
C LYS A 395 4.56 12.19 3.06
N VAL A 396 5.41 11.28 3.53
CA VAL A 396 6.86 11.30 3.29
C VAL A 396 7.16 11.19 1.79
N THR A 397 6.54 10.22 1.12
CA THR A 397 6.76 9.97 -0.31
C THR A 397 6.10 11.02 -1.20
N LEU A 398 4.99 11.62 -0.76
CA LEU A 398 4.37 12.76 -1.44
C LEU A 398 5.36 13.94 -1.54
N VAL A 399 5.98 14.32 -0.41
CA VAL A 399 6.83 15.52 -0.37
C VAL A 399 8.24 15.30 -0.92
N ALA A 400 8.75 14.06 -0.84
CA ALA A 400 10.12 13.73 -1.24
C ALA A 400 10.23 13.10 -2.63
N ALA A 401 9.34 12.17 -2.99
CA ALA A 401 9.55 11.26 -4.12
C ALA A 401 8.69 11.62 -5.35
N PHE A 402 7.44 12.01 -5.14
CA PHE A 402 6.47 12.17 -6.22
C PHE A 402 6.89 13.23 -7.26
N ILE A 403 7.27 14.43 -6.83
CA ILE A 403 7.67 15.50 -7.75
C ILE A 403 8.90 15.12 -8.58
N PRO A 404 10.00 14.61 -7.98
CA PRO A 404 11.11 14.05 -8.75
C PRO A 404 10.69 12.95 -9.74
N LEU A 405 9.82 12.02 -9.38
CA LEU A 405 9.34 11.00 -10.32
C LEU A 405 8.59 11.59 -11.51
N PHE A 406 7.59 12.42 -11.23
CA PHE A 406 6.73 13.02 -12.24
C PHE A 406 7.55 13.89 -13.20
N ALA A 407 8.33 14.82 -12.67
CA ALA A 407 9.15 15.70 -13.47
C ALA A 407 10.27 14.95 -14.21
N GLY A 408 10.84 13.89 -13.62
CA GLY A 408 11.84 13.07 -14.30
C GLY A 408 11.32 12.37 -15.55
N LEU A 409 10.05 11.94 -15.55
CA LEU A 409 9.41 11.22 -16.66
C LEU A 409 8.81 12.14 -17.74
N TYR A 410 8.41 13.36 -17.35
CA TYR A 410 7.61 14.25 -18.18
C TYR A 410 8.25 15.61 -18.48
N TRP A 411 9.21 16.05 -17.67
CA TRP A 411 9.86 17.35 -17.85
C TRP A 411 11.32 17.20 -18.27
N GLN A 412 11.60 17.59 -19.52
CA GLN A 412 12.94 17.46 -20.12
C GLN A 412 14.02 18.25 -19.38
N ARG A 413 13.66 19.35 -18.71
CA ARG A 413 14.62 20.19 -17.96
C ARG A 413 14.89 19.68 -16.55
N ALA A 414 14.17 18.66 -16.06
CA ALA A 414 14.42 18.12 -14.74
C ALA A 414 15.87 17.61 -14.65
N ASN A 415 16.58 17.96 -13.59
CA ASN A 415 17.97 17.53 -13.39
C ASN A 415 18.21 17.15 -11.92
N THR A 416 19.41 16.67 -11.62
CA THR A 416 19.78 16.20 -10.28
C THR A 416 19.71 17.31 -9.23
N GLN A 417 20.11 18.53 -9.58
CA GLN A 417 20.02 19.69 -8.69
C GLN A 417 18.56 20.00 -8.33
N GLY A 418 17.67 20.03 -9.32
CA GLY A 418 16.23 20.20 -9.14
C GLY A 418 15.64 19.11 -8.25
N ALA A 419 15.97 17.84 -8.49
CA ALA A 419 15.49 16.74 -7.66
C ALA A 419 15.96 16.88 -6.19
N LEU A 420 17.22 17.20 -5.94
CA LEU A 420 17.73 17.39 -4.58
C LEU A 420 17.09 18.60 -3.89
N PHE A 421 16.87 19.70 -4.61
CA PHE A 421 16.18 20.88 -4.08
C PHE A 421 14.71 20.59 -3.76
N ALA A 422 14.03 19.83 -4.62
CA ALA A 422 12.66 19.39 -4.40
C ALA A 422 12.56 18.55 -3.11
N MET A 423 13.44 17.55 -2.97
CA MET A 423 13.49 16.69 -1.79
C MET A 423 13.79 17.48 -0.52
N ALA A 424 14.81 18.34 -0.56
CA ALA A 424 15.21 19.13 0.60
C ALA A 424 14.11 20.12 1.00
N ALA A 425 13.56 20.89 0.06
CA ALA A 425 12.49 21.85 0.33
C ALA A 425 11.21 21.17 0.83
N GLY A 426 10.80 20.07 0.20
CA GLY A 426 9.61 19.33 0.59
C GLY A 426 9.72 18.70 1.97
N LEU A 427 10.80 17.94 2.24
CA LEU A 427 11.01 17.29 3.53
C LEU A 427 11.21 18.29 4.66
N SER A 428 12.06 19.31 4.47
CA SER A 428 12.33 20.30 5.53
C SER A 428 11.08 21.09 5.90
N THR A 429 10.30 21.54 4.90
CA THR A 429 9.06 22.29 5.14
C THR A 429 8.02 21.43 5.84
N TRP A 430 7.82 20.19 5.37
CA TRP A 430 6.86 19.28 5.98
C TRP A 430 7.24 18.96 7.44
N ILE A 431 8.48 18.56 7.70
CA ILE A 431 8.96 18.24 9.06
C ILE A 431 8.86 19.46 9.97
N LEU A 432 9.28 20.64 9.50
CA LEU A 432 9.22 21.87 10.29
C LEU A 432 7.78 22.19 10.71
N LEU A 433 6.82 22.09 9.78
CA LEU A 433 5.41 22.37 10.08
C LEU A 433 4.77 21.32 10.98
N GLU A 434 5.11 20.04 10.84
CA GLU A 434 4.68 18.98 11.76
C GLU A 434 5.24 19.20 13.18
N VAL A 435 6.52 19.58 13.31
CA VAL A 435 7.17 19.82 14.62
C VAL A 435 6.66 21.10 15.30
N LEU A 436 6.43 22.17 14.54
CA LEU A 436 5.88 23.42 15.08
C LEU A 436 4.41 23.30 15.49
N GLY A 437 3.72 22.23 15.08
CA GLY A 437 2.32 21.98 15.44
C GLY A 437 1.38 23.08 14.95
N THR A 438 1.72 23.78 13.85
CA THR A 438 0.94 24.91 13.37
C THR A 438 -0.40 24.43 12.84
N SER A 439 -1.49 24.66 13.58
CA SER A 439 -2.87 24.36 13.20
C SER A 439 -3.39 25.35 12.15
N THR A 440 -2.71 25.40 11.00
CA THR A 440 -3.15 26.22 9.88
C THR A 440 -4.13 25.45 8.99
N VAL A 441 -4.89 26.19 8.19
CA VAL A 441 -5.75 25.64 7.12
C VAL A 441 -4.94 24.79 6.12
N TRP A 442 -3.63 25.00 6.03
CA TRP A 442 -2.74 24.31 5.09
C TRP A 442 -2.08 23.10 5.76
N PRO A 443 -2.44 21.87 5.38
CA PRO A 443 -1.79 20.69 5.91
C PRO A 443 -0.28 20.70 5.59
N PRO A 444 0.58 20.33 6.57
CA PRO A 444 2.03 20.32 6.38
C PRO A 444 2.50 19.63 5.09
N GLN A 445 1.90 18.49 4.76
CA GLN A 445 2.27 17.70 3.59
C GLN A 445 1.91 18.39 2.27
N LEU A 446 0.84 19.20 2.24
CA LEU A 446 0.46 19.95 1.05
C LEU A 446 1.43 21.12 0.82
N VAL A 447 1.83 21.82 1.89
CA VAL A 447 2.87 22.85 1.80
C VAL A 447 4.21 22.24 1.39
N GLY A 448 4.56 21.08 1.95
CA GLY A 448 5.75 20.32 1.55
C GLY A 448 5.72 19.91 0.08
N LEU A 449 4.58 19.48 -0.45
CA LEU A 449 4.43 19.16 -1.88
C LEU A 449 4.67 20.40 -2.76
N LEU A 450 4.09 21.54 -2.40
CA LEU A 450 4.28 22.80 -3.13
C LEU A 450 5.74 23.28 -3.04
N ALA A 451 6.37 23.17 -1.88
CA ALA A 451 7.79 23.47 -1.69
C ALA A 451 8.68 22.54 -2.53
N SER A 452 8.33 21.26 -2.63
CA SER A 452 9.00 20.28 -3.48
C SER A 452 8.88 20.65 -4.97
N ALA A 453 7.68 21.01 -5.42
CA ALA A 453 7.45 21.50 -6.79
C ALA A 453 8.26 22.77 -7.09
N ALA A 454 8.26 23.75 -6.18
CA ALA A 454 9.04 24.97 -6.32
C ALA A 454 10.56 24.66 -6.34
N GLY A 455 11.03 23.79 -5.45
CA GLY A 455 12.42 23.33 -5.41
C GLY A 455 12.85 22.65 -6.70
N MET A 456 11.98 21.82 -7.29
CA MET A 456 12.23 21.18 -8.59
C MET A 456 12.40 22.22 -9.70
N VAL A 457 11.50 23.20 -9.78
CA VAL A 457 11.55 24.25 -10.79
C VAL A 457 12.78 25.12 -10.62
N VAL A 458 13.00 25.65 -9.41
CA VAL A 458 14.13 26.54 -9.09
C VAL A 458 15.46 25.81 -9.30
N GLY A 459 15.64 24.62 -8.72
CA GLY A 459 16.89 23.87 -8.84
C GLY A 459 17.19 23.42 -10.26
N SER A 460 16.17 23.16 -11.09
CA SER A 460 16.37 22.77 -12.49
C SER A 460 16.67 23.94 -13.43
N LEU A 461 16.20 25.16 -13.10
CA LEU A 461 16.39 26.35 -13.95
C LEU A 461 17.57 27.23 -13.55
N LEU A 462 18.04 27.13 -12.30
CA LEU A 462 19.24 27.83 -11.85
C LEU A 462 20.51 27.27 -12.52
N PRO A 463 21.61 28.06 -12.55
CA PRO A 463 22.91 27.56 -12.99
C PRO A 463 23.27 26.26 -12.26
N HIS A 464 23.92 25.33 -12.98
CA HIS A 464 24.25 24.02 -12.44
C HIS A 464 25.42 24.13 -11.46
N PHE A 465 25.14 23.91 -10.19
CA PHE A 465 26.13 23.78 -9.11
C PHE A 465 26.35 22.30 -8.75
N VAL A 466 25.37 21.42 -8.98
CA VAL A 466 25.41 20.01 -8.56
C VAL A 466 25.04 19.06 -9.71
N GLY A 467 25.92 18.09 -9.99
CA GLY A 467 25.71 17.05 -11.01
C GLY A 467 26.19 17.44 -12.42
N LYS A 468 26.41 16.44 -13.27
CA LYS A 468 26.67 16.68 -14.71
C LYS A 468 25.36 17.10 -15.39
N PRO A 469 25.39 17.94 -16.43
CA PRO A 469 24.22 18.18 -17.28
C PRO A 469 23.69 16.82 -17.75
N THR A 470 22.41 16.55 -17.51
CA THR A 470 21.81 15.31 -18.04
C THR A 470 21.86 15.43 -19.56
N PRO A 471 22.53 14.51 -20.29
CA PRO A 471 22.60 14.62 -21.73
C PRO A 471 21.18 14.57 -22.31
N LEU A 472 20.77 15.64 -23.01
CA LEU A 472 19.64 15.59 -23.93
C LEU A 472 20.22 15.09 -25.26
N PRO A 473 19.93 13.85 -25.68
CA PRO A 473 18.68 13.61 -26.43
C PRO A 473 18.04 12.22 -26.17
N HIS A 474 16.70 12.19 -26.18
CA HIS A 474 15.84 11.00 -26.03
C HIS A 474 16.18 10.06 -24.85
N PRO A 475 15.45 10.15 -23.71
CA PRO A 475 15.52 9.16 -22.63
C PRO A 475 15.31 7.72 -23.14
N HIS A 476 14.61 7.57 -24.26
CA HIS A 476 14.32 6.30 -24.91
C HIS A 476 15.53 5.67 -25.64
N ALA A 477 16.62 6.36 -25.94
CA ALA A 477 17.74 5.73 -26.67
C ALA A 477 18.75 5.06 -25.71
N GLU A 478 19.23 5.78 -24.70
CA GLU A 478 20.20 5.23 -23.74
C GLU A 478 19.58 4.23 -22.75
N LEU A 479 18.33 4.43 -22.32
CA LEU A 479 17.65 3.47 -21.43
C LEU A 479 17.31 2.15 -22.13
N HIS A 480 17.08 2.17 -23.45
CA HIS A 480 16.87 0.94 -24.24
C HIS A 480 18.18 0.18 -24.49
N HIS A 481 19.34 0.86 -24.57
CA HIS A 481 20.63 0.21 -24.75
C HIS A 481 21.04 -0.66 -23.55
N HIS A 482 20.69 -0.26 -22.32
CA HIS A 482 20.91 -1.11 -21.14
C HIS A 482 19.93 -2.30 -21.05
N ALA A 483 18.72 -2.19 -21.62
CA ALA A 483 17.76 -3.29 -21.67
C ALA A 483 18.16 -4.42 -22.65
N ALA A 484 19.05 -4.13 -23.61
CA ALA A 484 19.50 -5.06 -24.63
C ALA A 484 20.73 -5.90 -24.23
N HIS A 485 21.33 -5.68 -23.06
CA HIS A 485 22.36 -6.59 -22.54
C HIS A 485 21.67 -7.80 -21.88
N PRO A 486 21.72 -9.01 -22.48
CA PRO A 486 21.34 -10.20 -21.75
C PRO A 486 22.37 -10.38 -20.64
N GLN A 487 21.93 -10.50 -19.39
CA GLN A 487 22.76 -11.14 -18.37
C GLN A 487 22.89 -12.63 -18.72
N HIS A 488 23.65 -12.94 -19.76
CA HIS A 488 24.16 -14.28 -20.00
C HIS A 488 25.41 -14.45 -19.14
N HIS A 489 25.22 -14.98 -17.94
CA HIS A 489 26.22 -15.81 -17.29
C HIS A 489 25.58 -17.16 -16.96
N VAL A 490 25.40 -17.96 -18.00
CA VAL A 490 25.48 -19.40 -17.88
C VAL A 490 26.86 -19.77 -18.41
N GLU A 491 27.82 -19.97 -17.51
CA GLU A 491 28.98 -20.80 -17.80
C GLU A 491 29.08 -21.87 -16.71
N LYS A 492 28.78 -23.09 -17.17
CA LYS A 492 29.11 -24.44 -16.69
C LYS A 492 29.06 -24.76 -15.20
#